data_AF-A0A925LC93-F1
#
_entry.id   AF-A0A925LC93-F1
#
_cell.length_a   1.000
_cell.length_b   1.000
_cell.length_c   1.000
_cell.angle_alpha   90.00
_cell.angle_beta   90.00
_cell.angle_gamma   90.00
#
_symmetry.space_group_name_H-M   'P 1'
#
loop_
_entity.id
_entity.type
_entity.pdbx_description
1 polymer ?
#
loop_
_entity_poly.entity_id
_entity_poly.type
_entity_poly.pdbx_seq_one_letter_code
_entity_poly.pdbx_strand_id
1 'polypeptide(L)'
;MISKVGGTVAKICPKCGEELNQRGFCANCKISFEVYEKIKLSSKQLYNQGLHLAKVRDLSGAINVLQRSVRFDKTNIDARNLLGLVYFEIGETVLAIQQWVISKNQKPSDNIAGKYLKIIQENQTHLDKLSSAIKKYNQALQHIKQDSEDLAVIQLKKVLSLNPKFIKAYALLALCMIKENQIPKAQKILLKILTIDKNNYIARKYYDAISEEEPISKVVQTEEESDSRQEAAQPHRRAPVLFGSSF
;
A
#
# COMPACT_ATOMS: atom_id res chain seq x y z
N MET A 1 59.40 -5.41 -26.41
CA MET A 1 59.12 -6.50 -25.45
C MET A 1 57.67 -6.39 -25.02
N ILE A 2 56.87 -7.37 -25.40
CA ILE A 2 55.43 -7.44 -25.08
C ILE A 2 55.30 -8.09 -23.71
N SER A 3 54.77 -7.37 -22.72
CA SER A 3 54.19 -7.98 -21.52
C SER A 3 52.76 -7.47 -21.40
N LYS A 4 51.83 -8.18 -22.04
CA LYS A 4 50.40 -8.09 -21.73
C LYS A 4 50.20 -8.76 -20.36
N VAL A 5 50.09 -7.96 -19.30
CA VAL A 5 49.53 -8.44 -18.03
C VAL A 5 48.01 -8.50 -18.22
N GLY A 6 47.53 -9.65 -18.66
CA GLY A 6 46.11 -9.96 -18.73
C GLY A 6 45.56 -10.16 -17.31
N GLY A 7 45.21 -9.07 -16.64
CA GLY A 7 44.50 -9.11 -15.38
C GLY A 7 43.01 -9.39 -15.62
N THR A 8 42.58 -10.64 -15.47
CA THR A 8 41.16 -10.94 -15.25
C THR A 8 40.72 -10.23 -13.98
N VAL A 9 39.85 -9.22 -14.11
CA VAL A 9 39.25 -8.55 -12.96
C VAL A 9 38.45 -9.58 -12.18
N ALA A 10 38.90 -9.89 -10.96
CA ALA A 10 38.19 -10.71 -10.00
C ALA A 10 36.77 -10.18 -9.82
N LYS A 11 35.75 -11.00 -10.12
CA LYS A 11 34.36 -10.60 -9.89
C LYS A 11 34.05 -10.75 -8.40
N ILE A 12 33.51 -9.70 -7.79
CA ILE A 12 33.20 -9.66 -6.35
C ILE A 12 31.71 -9.90 -6.12
N CYS A 13 31.39 -10.66 -5.07
CA CYS A 13 30.03 -10.90 -4.62
C CYS A 13 29.41 -9.60 -4.09
N PRO A 14 28.32 -9.08 -4.69
CA PRO A 14 27.69 -7.81 -4.28
C PRO A 14 27.03 -7.87 -2.90
N LYS A 15 26.88 -9.07 -2.31
CA LYS A 15 26.27 -9.26 -1.00
C LYS A 15 27.28 -9.27 0.15
N CYS A 16 28.45 -9.88 -0.03
CA CYS A 16 29.42 -10.09 1.05
C CYS A 16 30.83 -9.57 0.76
N GLY A 17 31.12 -9.12 -0.47
CA GLY A 17 32.43 -8.59 -0.83
C GLY A 17 33.51 -9.63 -1.12
N GLU A 18 33.22 -10.94 -0.99
CA GLU A 18 34.17 -11.98 -1.36
C GLU A 18 34.27 -12.20 -2.87
N GLU A 19 35.44 -12.67 -3.31
CA GLU A 19 35.67 -13.05 -4.69
C GLU A 19 34.79 -14.25 -5.11
N LEU A 20 34.22 -14.15 -6.31
CA LEU A 20 33.47 -15.23 -6.92
C LEU A 20 34.44 -16.22 -7.57
N ASN A 21 34.11 -17.51 -7.53
CA ASN A 21 34.88 -18.48 -8.28
C ASN A 21 34.72 -18.29 -9.81
N GLN A 22 35.46 -19.06 -10.60
CA GLN A 22 35.42 -18.99 -12.07
C GLN A 22 34.02 -19.18 -12.68
N ARG A 23 33.10 -19.86 -11.98
CA ARG A 23 31.70 -20.08 -12.41
C ARG A 23 30.75 -18.99 -11.89
N GLY A 24 31.26 -17.91 -11.28
CA GLY A 24 30.46 -16.84 -10.70
C GLY A 24 29.71 -17.22 -9.42
N PHE A 25 30.17 -18.23 -8.68
CA PHE A 25 29.56 -18.67 -7.43
C PHE A 25 30.29 -18.12 -6.20
N CYS A 26 29.52 -17.61 -5.23
CA CYS A 26 30.04 -17.14 -3.96
C CYS A 26 29.99 -18.27 -2.91
N ALA A 27 31.16 -18.66 -2.40
CA ALA A 27 31.28 -19.74 -1.41
C ALA A 27 30.60 -19.39 -0.08
N ASN A 28 30.79 -18.16 0.41
CA ASN A 28 30.21 -17.70 1.66
C ASN A 28 28.68 -17.51 1.58
N CYS A 29 28.18 -16.83 0.53
CA CYS A 29 26.74 -16.64 0.35
C CYS A 29 26.00 -17.86 -0.19
N LYS A 30 26.73 -18.90 -0.64
CA LYS A 30 26.20 -20.14 -1.23
C LYS A 30 25.21 -19.88 -2.37
N ILE A 31 25.51 -18.90 -3.22
CA ILE A 31 24.64 -18.48 -4.32
C ILE A 31 25.47 -18.10 -5.55
N SER A 32 24.94 -18.38 -6.75
CA SER A 32 25.53 -17.86 -7.98
C SER A 32 25.18 -16.39 -8.17
N PHE A 33 26.12 -15.64 -8.73
CA PHE A 33 25.95 -14.22 -9.04
C PHE A 33 24.77 -13.98 -10.00
N GLU A 34 24.59 -14.84 -10.99
CA GLU A 34 23.46 -14.76 -11.93
C GLU A 34 22.11 -14.90 -11.23
N VAL A 35 21.98 -15.86 -10.29
CA VAL A 35 20.75 -16.03 -9.52
C VAL A 35 20.51 -14.82 -8.61
N TYR A 36 21.56 -14.29 -7.98
CA TYR A 36 21.46 -13.06 -7.19
C TYR A 36 20.99 -11.88 -8.04
N GLU A 37 21.55 -11.69 -9.23
CA GLU A 37 21.18 -10.62 -10.14
C GLU A 37 19.73 -10.75 -10.60
N LYS A 38 19.28 -11.96 -10.94
CA LYS A 38 17.87 -12.24 -11.26
C LYS A 38 16.94 -11.87 -10.12
N ILE A 39 17.27 -12.23 -8.88
CA ILE A 39 16.48 -11.86 -7.68
C ILE A 39 16.36 -10.33 -7.56
N LYS A 40 17.47 -9.60 -7.72
CA LYS A 40 17.48 -8.12 -7.68
C LYS A 40 16.66 -7.51 -8.81
N LEU A 41 16.80 -8.04 -10.02
CA LEU A 41 16.04 -7.57 -11.19
C LEU A 41 14.55 -7.81 -11.01
N SER A 42 14.14 -8.99 -10.54
CA SER A 42 12.74 -9.29 -10.24
C SER A 42 12.16 -8.33 -9.20
N SER A 43 12.92 -7.97 -8.17
CA SER A 43 12.49 -6.97 -7.20
C SER A 43 12.25 -5.59 -7.84
N LYS A 44 13.16 -5.12 -8.71
CA LYS A 44 13.01 -3.85 -9.43
C LYS A 44 11.81 -3.84 -10.37
N GLN A 45 11.58 -4.93 -11.10
CA GLN A 45 10.41 -5.08 -11.97
C GLN A 45 9.10 -4.99 -11.18
N LEU A 46 9.02 -5.70 -10.04
CA LEU A 46 7.86 -5.66 -9.16
C LEU A 46 7.65 -4.27 -8.53
N TYR A 47 8.73 -3.53 -8.25
CA TYR A 47 8.64 -2.13 -7.82
C TYR A 47 7.99 -1.25 -8.90
N ASN A 48 8.48 -1.32 -10.14
CA ASN A 48 7.93 -0.54 -11.26
C ASN A 48 6.45 -0.88 -11.50
N GLN A 49 6.08 -2.16 -11.42
CA GLN A 49 4.69 -2.59 -11.48
C GLN A 49 3.86 -1.99 -10.34
N GLY A 50 4.39 -2.00 -9.11
CA GLY A 50 3.73 -1.40 -7.95
C GLY A 50 3.53 0.10 -8.08
N LEU A 51 4.52 0.81 -8.65
CA LEU A 51 4.41 2.23 -8.96
C LEU A 51 3.29 2.50 -9.97
N HIS A 52 3.22 1.72 -11.05
CA HIS A 52 2.17 1.84 -12.04
C HIS A 52 0.77 1.61 -11.43
N LEU A 53 0.61 0.52 -10.65
CA LEU A 53 -0.66 0.21 -9.98
C LEU A 53 -1.09 1.31 -9.00
N ALA A 54 -0.14 1.86 -8.23
CA ALA A 54 -0.45 2.94 -7.31
C ALA A 54 -0.88 4.23 -8.02
N LYS A 55 -0.28 4.54 -9.19
CA LYS A 55 -0.67 5.69 -10.03
C LYS A 55 -2.12 5.62 -10.50
N VAL A 56 -2.57 4.43 -10.90
CA VAL A 56 -3.97 4.20 -11.30
C VAL A 56 -4.89 3.92 -10.11
N ARG A 57 -4.41 4.14 -8.88
CA ARG A 57 -5.12 3.93 -7.61
C ARG A 57 -5.61 2.50 -7.38
N ASP A 58 -4.96 1.51 -8.00
CA ASP A 58 -5.06 0.10 -7.61
C ASP A 58 -4.11 -0.14 -6.43
N LEU A 59 -4.55 0.26 -5.24
CA LEU A 59 -3.72 0.24 -4.02
C LEU A 59 -3.58 -1.19 -3.49
N SER A 60 -4.64 -2.00 -3.58
CA SER A 60 -4.56 -3.41 -3.21
C SER A 60 -3.60 -4.20 -4.10
N GLY A 61 -3.64 -3.96 -5.42
CA GLY A 61 -2.70 -4.54 -6.39
C GLY A 61 -1.27 -4.06 -6.15
N ALA A 62 -1.08 -2.76 -5.92
CA ALA A 62 0.22 -2.19 -5.58
C ALA A 62 0.82 -2.84 -4.33
N ILE A 63 0.03 -3.01 -3.25
CA ILE A 63 0.48 -3.69 -2.02
C ILE A 63 0.97 -5.12 -2.34
N ASN A 64 0.23 -5.89 -3.12
CA ASN A 64 0.59 -7.26 -3.46
C ASN A 64 1.98 -7.34 -4.13
N VAL A 65 2.18 -6.56 -5.19
CA VAL A 65 3.44 -6.61 -5.96
C VAL A 65 4.61 -5.99 -5.19
N LEU A 66 4.37 -4.94 -4.39
CA LEU A 66 5.42 -4.31 -3.57
C LEU A 66 5.85 -5.19 -2.41
N GLN A 67 4.93 -5.90 -1.76
CA GLN A 67 5.29 -6.92 -0.78
C GLN A 67 6.18 -8.00 -1.41
N ARG A 68 5.86 -8.46 -2.63
CA ARG A 68 6.71 -9.42 -3.35
C ARG A 68 8.06 -8.80 -3.68
N SER A 69 8.11 -7.55 -4.14
CA SER A 69 9.36 -6.82 -4.40
C SER A 69 10.29 -6.83 -3.18
N VAL A 70 9.76 -6.50 -1.99
CA VAL A 70 10.51 -6.48 -0.72
C VAL A 70 10.87 -7.90 -0.22
N ARG A 71 10.08 -8.92 -0.56
CA ARG A 71 10.41 -10.33 -0.28
C ARG A 71 11.60 -10.80 -1.13
N PHE A 72 11.63 -10.46 -2.43
CA PHE A 72 12.77 -10.77 -3.30
C PHE A 72 14.02 -10.02 -2.87
N ASP A 73 13.90 -8.72 -2.61
CA ASP A 73 15.00 -7.90 -2.13
C ASP A 73 14.61 -7.06 -0.92
N LYS A 74 15.03 -7.54 0.27
CA LYS A 74 14.79 -6.84 1.53
C LYS A 74 15.51 -5.49 1.61
N THR A 75 16.49 -5.21 0.73
CA THR A 75 17.22 -3.92 0.71
C THR A 75 16.69 -2.96 -0.35
N ASN A 76 15.60 -3.29 -1.06
CA ASN A 76 14.97 -2.38 -2.00
C ASN A 76 14.23 -1.25 -1.24
N ILE A 77 14.95 -0.16 -0.99
CA ILE A 77 14.47 1.00 -0.21
C ILE A 77 13.29 1.68 -0.89
N ASP A 78 13.32 1.81 -2.22
CA ASP A 78 12.26 2.47 -2.99
C ASP A 78 10.94 1.68 -2.90
N ALA A 79 11.01 0.35 -3.03
CA ALA A 79 9.85 -0.52 -2.85
C ALA A 79 9.28 -0.45 -1.42
N ARG A 80 10.14 -0.39 -0.39
CA ARG A 80 9.68 -0.22 1.01
C ARG A 80 9.00 1.13 1.23
N ASN A 81 9.61 2.21 0.73
CA ASN A 81 9.08 3.55 0.89
C ASN A 81 7.72 3.70 0.18
N LEU A 82 7.63 3.18 -1.04
CA LEU A 82 6.40 3.14 -1.81
C LEU A 82 5.33 2.27 -1.13
N LEU A 83 5.70 1.09 -0.62
CA LEU A 83 4.77 0.23 0.12
C LEU A 83 4.22 0.95 1.37
N GLY A 84 5.07 1.70 2.07
CA GLY A 84 4.63 2.51 3.20
C GLY A 84 3.64 3.60 2.80
N LEU A 85 3.88 4.30 1.68
CA LEU A 85 2.94 5.29 1.15
C LEU A 85 1.60 4.67 0.78
N VAL A 86 1.60 3.52 0.10
CA VAL A 86 0.36 2.84 -0.29
C VAL A 86 -0.43 2.37 0.95
N TYR A 87 0.25 1.85 1.99
CA TYR A 87 -0.42 1.55 3.26
C TYR A 87 -1.03 2.79 3.92
N PHE A 88 -0.31 3.91 3.92
CA PHE A 88 -0.81 5.17 4.47
C PHE A 88 -2.04 5.65 3.71
N GLU A 89 -2.05 5.51 2.38
CA GLU A 89 -3.18 5.88 1.52
C GLU A 89 -4.44 5.03 1.74
N ILE A 90 -4.33 3.80 2.25
CA ILE A 90 -5.49 2.97 2.63
C ILE A 90 -5.81 3.04 4.13
N GLY A 91 -5.22 4.00 4.85
CA GLY A 91 -5.44 4.21 6.28
C GLY A 91 -4.75 3.19 7.20
N GLU A 92 -3.85 2.35 6.69
CA GLU A 92 -3.07 1.36 7.44
C GLU A 92 -1.77 1.99 7.99
N THR A 93 -1.92 3.05 8.80
CA THR A 93 -0.77 3.87 9.23
C THR A 93 0.29 3.11 10.01
N VAL A 94 -0.10 2.09 10.78
CA VAL A 94 0.86 1.25 11.52
C VAL A 94 1.76 0.48 10.56
N LEU A 95 1.19 -0.12 9.51
CA LEU A 95 1.95 -0.83 8.49
C LEU A 95 2.83 0.13 7.70
N ALA A 96 2.36 1.36 7.44
CA ALA A 96 3.14 2.41 6.80
C ALA A 96 4.39 2.77 7.62
N ILE A 97 4.20 3.10 8.91
CA ILE A 97 5.28 3.42 9.85
C ILE A 97 6.27 2.26 9.93
N GLN A 98 5.79 1.01 10.01
CA GLN A 98 6.65 -0.16 10.04
C GLN A 98 7.59 -0.22 8.83
N GLN A 99 7.08 0.02 7.62
CA GLN A 99 7.93 0.03 6.42
C GLN A 99 8.98 1.15 6.46
N TRP A 100 8.59 2.35 6.87
CA TRP A 100 9.49 3.50 6.91
C TRP A 100 10.53 3.39 8.02
N VAL A 101 10.19 2.83 9.19
CA VAL A 101 11.17 2.53 10.25
C VAL A 101 12.21 1.54 9.73
N ILE A 102 11.80 0.45 9.09
CA ILE A 102 12.75 -0.53 8.54
C ILE A 102 13.60 0.12 7.44
N SER A 103 12.98 0.89 6.54
CA SER A 103 13.69 1.63 5.49
C SER A 103 14.75 2.57 6.07
N LYS A 104 14.40 3.36 7.08
CA LYS A 104 15.31 4.29 7.76
C LYS A 104 16.45 3.58 8.47
N ASN A 105 16.19 2.42 9.08
CA ASN A 105 17.23 1.60 9.70
C ASN A 105 18.22 1.04 8.67
N GLN A 106 17.75 0.70 7.47
CA GLN A 106 18.59 0.18 6.39
C GLN A 106 19.41 1.28 5.69
N LYS A 107 18.82 2.46 5.47
CA LYS A 107 19.50 3.64 4.92
C LYS A 107 19.29 4.83 5.89
N PRO A 108 20.20 5.04 6.86
CA PRO A 108 20.05 6.09 7.88
C PRO A 108 20.21 7.52 7.34
N SER A 109 21.06 7.75 6.35
CA SER A 109 21.29 9.05 5.72
C SER A 109 20.53 9.15 4.39
N ASP A 110 20.06 10.36 4.03
CA ASP A 110 19.43 10.62 2.73
C ASP A 110 18.29 9.64 2.36
N ASN A 111 17.38 9.40 3.30
CA ASN A 111 16.22 8.53 3.10
C ASN A 111 14.93 9.30 3.36
N ILE A 112 14.05 9.33 2.34
CA ILE A 112 12.76 10.01 2.38
C ILE A 112 11.83 9.46 3.48
N ALA A 113 12.00 8.20 3.90
CA ALA A 113 11.31 7.62 5.04
C ALA A 113 11.45 8.47 6.32
N GLY A 114 12.60 9.11 6.53
CA GLY A 114 12.81 10.02 7.66
C GLY A 114 11.89 11.23 7.62
N LYS A 115 11.60 11.78 6.43
CA LYS A 115 10.65 12.88 6.26
C LYS A 115 9.22 12.41 6.55
N TYR A 116 8.84 11.23 6.06
CA TYR A 116 7.52 10.65 6.31
C TYR A 116 7.26 10.40 7.80
N LEU A 117 8.23 9.80 8.50
CA LEU A 117 8.15 9.57 9.94
C LEU A 117 8.06 10.89 10.71
N LYS A 118 8.87 11.89 10.34
CA LYS A 118 8.84 13.21 10.96
C LYS A 118 7.48 13.89 10.82
N ILE A 119 6.90 13.91 9.62
CA ILE A 119 5.56 14.50 9.37
C ILE A 119 4.49 13.86 10.26
N ILE A 120 4.56 12.53 10.46
CA ILE A 120 3.63 11.83 11.34
C ILE A 120 3.87 12.16 12.81
N GLN A 121 5.13 12.17 13.25
CA GLN A 121 5.51 12.43 14.64
C GLN A 121 5.23 13.87 15.07
N GLU A 122 5.44 14.84 14.18
CA GLU A 122 5.15 16.25 14.46
C GLU A 122 3.65 16.51 14.65
N ASN A 123 2.80 15.63 14.15
CA ASN A 123 1.35 15.71 14.33
C ASN A 123 0.87 14.74 15.42
N GLN A 124 1.27 15.01 16.67
CA GLN A 124 0.91 14.18 17.82
C GLN A 124 -0.61 13.98 17.95
N THR A 125 -1.40 15.05 17.73
CA THR A 125 -2.86 14.99 17.73
C THR A 125 -3.40 14.00 16.68
N HIS A 126 -2.80 13.94 15.50
CA HIS A 126 -3.18 12.98 14.46
C HIS A 126 -2.80 11.55 14.86
N LEU A 127 -1.62 11.34 15.45
CA LEU A 127 -1.22 10.05 15.99
C LEU A 127 -2.19 9.54 17.07
N ASP A 128 -2.61 10.41 17.98
CA ASP A 128 -3.58 10.06 19.03
C ASP A 128 -4.94 9.68 18.44
N LYS A 129 -5.39 10.40 17.39
CA LYS A 129 -6.60 10.05 16.63
C LYS A 129 -6.48 8.66 15.99
N LEU A 130 -5.37 8.36 15.33
CA LEU A 130 -5.12 7.06 14.70
C LEU A 130 -5.06 5.92 15.74
N SER A 131 -4.39 6.14 16.87
CA SER A 131 -4.35 5.19 17.99
C SER A 131 -5.76 4.93 18.56
N SER A 132 -6.55 5.99 18.75
CA SER A 132 -7.94 5.91 19.18
C SER A 132 -8.82 5.17 18.16
N ALA A 133 -8.57 5.36 16.86
CA ALA A 133 -9.26 4.64 15.79
C ALA A 133 -8.96 3.13 15.85
N ILE A 134 -7.71 2.73 16.07
CA ILE A 134 -7.34 1.32 16.20
C ILE A 134 -8.05 0.67 17.39
N LYS A 135 -8.04 1.33 18.56
CA LYS A 135 -8.73 0.82 19.75
C LYS A 135 -10.22 0.60 19.49
N LYS A 136 -10.89 1.54 18.84
CA LYS A 136 -12.31 1.46 18.50
C LYS A 136 -12.61 0.41 17.43
N TYR A 137 -11.72 0.23 16.46
CA TYR A 137 -11.85 -0.84 15.46
C TYR A 137 -11.77 -2.23 16.13
N ASN A 138 -10.85 -2.42 17.07
CA ASN A 138 -10.76 -3.65 17.83
C ASN A 138 -11.99 -3.90 18.72
N GLN A 139 -12.55 -2.84 19.32
CA GLN A 139 -13.83 -2.92 20.04
C GLN A 139 -14.98 -3.30 19.12
N ALA A 140 -15.05 -2.74 17.91
CA ALA A 140 -16.06 -3.12 16.93
C ALA A 140 -15.99 -4.61 16.57
N LEU A 141 -14.77 -5.14 16.35
CA LEU A 141 -14.57 -6.56 16.11
C LEU A 141 -15.02 -7.44 17.29
N GLN A 142 -14.83 -6.98 18.53
CA GLN A 142 -15.32 -7.69 19.71
C GLN A 142 -16.85 -7.68 19.77
N HIS A 143 -17.49 -6.55 19.51
CA HIS A 143 -18.95 -6.44 19.47
C HIS A 143 -19.57 -7.34 18.39
N ILE A 144 -18.96 -7.44 17.21
CA ILE A 144 -19.43 -8.37 16.16
C ILE A 144 -19.34 -9.83 16.62
N LYS A 145 -18.27 -10.21 17.33
CA LYS A 145 -18.14 -11.57 17.89
C LYS A 145 -19.14 -11.87 19.01
N GLN A 146 -19.74 -10.84 19.59
CA GLN A 146 -20.75 -10.92 20.65
C GLN A 146 -22.17 -10.69 20.10
N ASP A 147 -22.36 -10.77 18.78
CA ASP A 147 -23.64 -10.50 18.09
C ASP A 147 -24.25 -9.13 18.43
N SER A 148 -23.43 -8.17 18.84
CA SER A 148 -23.81 -6.82 19.26
C SER A 148 -23.54 -5.80 18.14
N GLU A 149 -24.19 -5.97 16.99
CA GLU A 149 -23.83 -5.25 15.75
C GLU A 149 -24.11 -3.76 15.78
N ASP A 150 -25.16 -3.31 16.48
CA ASP A 150 -25.44 -1.88 16.65
C ASP A 150 -24.26 -1.15 17.31
N LEU A 151 -23.68 -1.74 18.34
CA LEU A 151 -22.50 -1.21 19.02
C LEU A 151 -21.28 -1.23 18.10
N ALA A 152 -21.12 -2.28 17.30
CA ALA A 152 -20.04 -2.35 16.31
C ALA A 152 -20.16 -1.22 15.26
N VAL A 153 -21.37 -0.98 14.74
CA VAL A 153 -21.65 0.09 13.78
C VAL A 153 -21.32 1.47 14.36
N ILE A 154 -21.70 1.74 15.62
CA ILE A 154 -21.35 2.99 16.31
C ILE A 154 -19.82 3.16 16.39
N GLN A 155 -19.11 2.11 16.81
CA GLN A 155 -17.64 2.17 16.89
C GLN A 155 -17.01 2.38 15.51
N LEU A 156 -17.47 1.67 14.47
CA LEU A 156 -16.95 1.81 13.10
C LEU A 156 -17.15 3.20 12.53
N LYS A 157 -18.32 3.82 12.75
CA LYS A 157 -18.55 5.23 12.38
C LYS A 157 -17.55 6.16 13.08
N LYS A 158 -17.24 5.91 14.35
CA LYS A 158 -16.23 6.68 15.08
C LYS A 158 -14.82 6.45 14.53
N VAL A 159 -14.46 5.20 14.18
CA VAL A 159 -13.20 4.88 13.50
C VAL A 159 -13.05 5.70 12.23
N LEU A 160 -14.06 5.73 11.38
CA LEU A 160 -14.04 6.44 10.10
C LEU A 160 -14.00 7.96 10.25
N SER A 161 -14.54 8.51 11.36
CA SER A 161 -14.38 9.93 11.69
C SER A 161 -12.94 10.30 12.07
N LEU A 162 -12.19 9.35 12.64
CA LEU A 162 -10.81 9.55 13.07
C LEU A 162 -9.80 9.20 11.96
N ASN A 163 -10.12 8.22 11.12
CA ASN A 163 -9.30 7.77 10.00
C ASN A 163 -10.18 7.51 8.75
N PRO A 164 -10.48 8.56 7.96
CA PRO A 164 -11.40 8.47 6.83
C PRO A 164 -10.89 7.64 5.64
N LYS A 165 -9.62 7.22 5.64
CA LYS A 165 -9.06 6.38 4.58
C LYS A 165 -9.08 4.89 4.93
N PHE A 166 -9.55 4.51 6.13
CA PHE A 166 -9.39 3.15 6.63
C PHE A 166 -10.36 2.15 5.97
N ILE A 167 -9.90 1.52 4.89
CA ILE A 167 -10.72 0.63 4.06
C ILE A 167 -11.30 -0.55 4.85
N LYS A 168 -10.56 -1.15 5.78
CA LYS A 168 -11.06 -2.28 6.57
C LYS A 168 -12.26 -1.92 7.43
N ALA A 169 -12.30 -0.70 7.99
CA ALA A 169 -13.45 -0.22 8.75
C ALA A 169 -14.68 -0.01 7.85
N TYR A 170 -14.48 0.53 6.65
CA TYR A 170 -15.57 0.62 5.67
C TYR A 170 -16.08 -0.76 5.24
N ALA A 171 -15.20 -1.71 4.94
CA ALA A 171 -15.59 -3.05 4.52
C ALA A 171 -16.40 -3.76 5.60
N LEU A 172 -15.96 -3.68 6.85
CA LEU A 172 -16.69 -4.25 7.98
C LEU A 172 -18.04 -3.58 8.21
N LEU A 173 -18.09 -2.24 8.09
CA LEU A 173 -19.34 -1.49 8.20
C LEU A 173 -20.32 -1.85 7.08
N ALA A 174 -19.84 -2.02 5.84
CA ALA A 174 -20.67 -2.47 4.73
C ALA A 174 -21.28 -3.84 5.01
N LEU A 175 -20.50 -4.78 5.56
CA LEU A 175 -21.00 -6.11 5.92
C LEU A 175 -22.09 -6.05 7.00
N CYS A 176 -21.94 -5.19 8.02
CA CYS A 176 -23.02 -4.96 8.99
C CYS A 176 -24.30 -4.44 8.32
N MET A 177 -24.18 -3.46 7.40
CA MET A 177 -25.34 -2.93 6.68
C MET A 177 -26.01 -3.99 5.78
N ILE A 178 -25.23 -4.86 5.14
CA ILE A 178 -25.76 -5.97 4.34
C ILE A 178 -26.54 -6.94 5.23
N LYS A 179 -25.99 -7.30 6.40
CA LYS A 179 -26.65 -8.21 7.35
C LYS A 179 -27.98 -7.65 7.88
N GLU A 180 -28.04 -6.34 8.12
CA GLU A 180 -29.26 -5.62 8.52
C GLU A 180 -30.22 -5.34 7.35
N ASN A 181 -29.97 -5.89 6.16
CA ASN A 181 -30.73 -5.65 4.92
C ASN A 181 -30.82 -4.17 4.49
N GLN A 182 -29.84 -3.35 4.89
CA GLN A 182 -29.75 -1.93 4.54
C GLN A 182 -28.93 -1.74 3.25
N ILE A 183 -29.38 -2.36 2.17
CA ILE A 183 -28.67 -2.44 0.87
C ILE A 183 -28.22 -1.07 0.34
N PRO A 184 -29.05 -0.01 0.31
CA PRO A 184 -28.63 1.30 -0.21
C PRO A 184 -27.46 1.91 0.57
N LYS A 185 -27.41 1.69 1.90
CA LYS A 185 -26.30 2.17 2.73
C LYS A 185 -25.04 1.36 2.48
N ALA A 186 -25.17 0.04 2.33
CA ALA A 186 -24.05 -0.84 2.01
C ALA A 186 -23.39 -0.45 0.67
N GLN A 187 -24.20 -0.25 -0.39
CA GLN A 187 -23.72 0.20 -1.70
C GLN A 187 -22.93 1.51 -1.60
N LYS A 188 -23.46 2.52 -0.89
CA LYS A 188 -22.76 3.80 -0.69
C LYS A 188 -21.41 3.63 0.02
N ILE A 189 -21.33 2.74 1.01
CA ILE A 189 -20.08 2.46 1.72
C ILE A 189 -19.08 1.73 0.82
N LEU A 190 -19.53 0.77 0.03
CA LEU A 190 -18.68 0.02 -0.90
C LEU A 190 -18.12 0.93 -1.99
N LEU A 191 -18.95 1.83 -2.55
CA LEU A 191 -18.48 2.89 -3.45
C LEU A 191 -17.43 3.78 -2.78
N LYS A 192 -17.62 4.11 -1.49
CA LYS A 192 -16.62 4.89 -0.77
C LYS A 192 -15.25 4.20 -0.70
N ILE A 193 -15.20 2.88 -0.58
CA ILE A 193 -13.95 2.12 -0.67
C ILE A 193 -13.31 2.29 -2.06
N LEU A 194 -14.11 2.21 -3.12
CA LEU A 194 -13.64 2.33 -4.51
C LEU A 194 -13.13 3.74 -4.85
N THR A 195 -13.58 4.79 -4.14
CA THR A 195 -12.96 6.12 -4.24
C THR A 195 -11.53 6.16 -3.68
N ILE A 196 -11.17 5.25 -2.76
CA ILE A 196 -9.84 5.18 -2.14
C ILE A 196 -8.95 4.21 -2.92
N ASP A 197 -9.48 3.02 -3.22
CA ASP A 197 -8.81 1.92 -3.92
C ASP A 197 -9.71 1.44 -5.07
N LYS A 198 -9.45 1.96 -6.27
CA LYS A 198 -10.31 1.80 -7.44
C LYS A 198 -10.52 0.34 -7.85
N ASN A 199 -9.57 -0.54 -7.52
CA ASN A 199 -9.62 -1.95 -7.88
C ASN A 199 -9.79 -2.87 -6.66
N ASN A 200 -10.42 -2.36 -5.59
CA ASN A 200 -10.64 -3.16 -4.39
C ASN A 200 -11.58 -4.34 -4.68
N TYR A 201 -11.01 -5.56 -4.72
CA TYR A 201 -11.74 -6.78 -5.04
C TYR A 201 -12.92 -7.04 -4.08
N ILE A 202 -12.72 -6.81 -2.78
CA ILE A 202 -13.75 -7.05 -1.77
C ILE A 202 -14.94 -6.13 -1.99
N ALA A 203 -14.69 -4.84 -2.24
CA ALA A 203 -15.75 -3.87 -2.46
C ALA A 203 -16.55 -4.17 -3.74
N ARG A 204 -15.86 -4.48 -4.85
CA ARG A 204 -16.51 -4.86 -6.12
C ARG A 204 -17.37 -6.11 -5.96
N LYS A 205 -16.78 -7.17 -5.39
CA LYS A 205 -17.47 -8.45 -5.17
C LYS A 205 -18.75 -8.27 -4.35
N TYR A 206 -18.67 -7.55 -3.23
CA TYR A 206 -19.84 -7.34 -2.38
C TYR A 206 -20.86 -6.39 -3.02
N TYR A 207 -20.43 -5.40 -3.80
CA TYR A 207 -21.35 -4.50 -4.49
C TYR A 207 -22.16 -5.27 -5.54
N ASP A 208 -21.49 -6.07 -6.38
CA ASP A 208 -22.17 -6.89 -7.40
C ASP A 208 -23.09 -7.94 -6.76
N ALA A 209 -22.68 -8.52 -5.62
CA ALA A 209 -23.50 -9.52 -4.93
C ALA A 209 -24.80 -8.97 -4.32
N ILE A 210 -24.89 -7.66 -4.07
CA ILE A 210 -26.09 -7.01 -3.52
C ILE A 210 -26.83 -6.13 -4.54
N SER A 211 -26.34 -6.06 -5.78
CA SER A 211 -26.90 -5.22 -6.84
C SER A 211 -27.37 -6.13 -7.98
N GLU A 212 -28.67 -6.38 -8.06
CA GLU A 212 -29.25 -7.29 -9.05
C GLU A 212 -29.34 -6.65 -10.45
N GLU A 213 -29.47 -5.32 -10.53
CA GLU A 213 -29.82 -4.61 -11.78
C GLU A 213 -28.65 -3.81 -12.39
N GLU A 214 -27.73 -3.29 -11.56
CA GLU A 214 -26.60 -2.46 -12.00
C GLU A 214 -25.26 -3.00 -11.48
N PRO A 215 -24.44 -3.64 -12.34
CA PRO A 215 -23.11 -4.08 -11.95
C PRO A 215 -22.18 -2.89 -11.73
N ILE A 216 -21.21 -3.06 -10.83
CA ILE A 216 -20.27 -2.00 -10.42
C ILE A 216 -19.47 -1.42 -11.61
N SER A 217 -19.26 -2.22 -12.66
CA SER A 217 -18.55 -1.78 -13.86
C SER A 217 -19.23 -0.60 -14.56
N LYS A 218 -20.57 -0.58 -14.62
CA LYS A 218 -21.33 0.52 -15.21
C LYS A 218 -21.25 1.78 -14.34
N VAL A 219 -21.39 1.63 -13.03
CA VAL A 219 -21.35 2.74 -12.06
C VAL A 219 -19.99 3.45 -12.09
N VAL A 220 -18.90 2.68 -12.07
CA VAL A 220 -17.55 3.24 -12.11
C VAL A 220 -17.28 3.96 -13.45
N GLN A 221 -17.75 3.43 -14.58
CA GLN A 221 -17.62 4.11 -15.88
C GLN A 221 -18.33 5.47 -15.89
N THR A 222 -19.55 5.54 -15.36
CA THR A 222 -20.29 6.81 -15.27
C THR A 222 -19.62 7.83 -14.36
N GLU A 223 -19.03 7.40 -13.23
CA GLU A 223 -18.29 8.30 -12.33
C GLU A 223 -17.03 8.85 -12.99
N GLU A 224 -16.24 8.01 -13.68
CA GLU A 224 -15.02 8.44 -14.38
C GLU A 224 -15.30 9.42 -15.53
N GLU A 225 -16.38 9.21 -16.28
CA GLU A 225 -16.85 10.15 -17.30
C GLU A 225 -17.29 11.48 -16.69
N SER A 226 -17.88 11.46 -15.48
CA SER A 226 -18.29 12.68 -14.79
C SER A 226 -17.11 13.47 -14.23
N ASP A 227 -16.13 12.79 -13.61
CA ASP A 227 -14.92 13.39 -13.05
C ASP A 227 -14.04 14.01 -14.15
N SER A 228 -13.86 13.31 -15.27
CA SER A 228 -13.09 13.81 -16.41
C SER A 228 -13.71 15.08 -17.03
N ARG A 229 -15.04 15.17 -17.09
CA ARG A 229 -15.74 16.40 -17.52
C ARG A 229 -15.55 17.55 -16.52
N GLN A 230 -15.53 17.26 -15.22
CA GLN A 230 -15.33 18.27 -14.17
C GLN A 230 -13.88 18.77 -14.12
N GLU A 231 -12.89 17.89 -14.25
CA GLU A 231 -11.47 18.27 -14.31
C GLU A 231 -11.17 19.12 -15.55
N ALA A 232 -11.75 18.78 -16.71
CA ALA A 232 -11.66 19.61 -17.92
C ALA A 232 -12.26 21.02 -17.73
N ALA A 233 -13.22 21.18 -16.81
CA ALA A 233 -13.87 22.45 -16.52
C ALA A 233 -13.14 23.29 -15.45
N GLN A 234 -12.29 22.71 -14.58
CA GLN A 234 -11.62 23.43 -13.48
C GLN A 234 -10.17 22.93 -13.20
N PRO A 235 -9.18 23.35 -14.00
CA PRO A 235 -7.81 22.81 -13.92
C PRO A 235 -6.99 23.22 -12.67
N HIS A 236 -7.47 24.12 -11.80
CA HIS A 236 -6.65 24.77 -10.75
C HIS A 236 -6.99 24.47 -9.29
N ARG A 237 -7.93 23.56 -8.96
CA ARG A 237 -8.21 23.22 -7.55
C ARG A 237 -7.56 21.90 -7.14
N ARG A 238 -6.29 21.92 -6.71
CA ARG A 238 -5.71 20.82 -5.93
C ARG A 238 -5.80 21.13 -4.45
N ALA A 239 -6.49 20.27 -3.69
CA ALA A 239 -6.43 20.28 -2.23
C ALA A 239 -4.99 20.02 -1.75
N PRO A 240 -4.57 20.57 -0.59
CA PRO A 240 -3.25 20.29 -0.03
C PRO A 240 -3.19 18.82 0.41
N VAL A 241 -2.60 17.98 -0.43
CA VAL A 241 -2.26 16.59 -0.09
C VAL A 241 -0.95 16.66 0.69
N LEU A 242 -0.93 16.17 1.94
CA LEU A 242 0.27 16.14 2.80
C LEU A 242 1.49 15.48 2.14
N PHE A 243 1.27 14.64 1.12
CA PHE A 243 2.27 14.00 0.26
C PHE A 243 2.00 14.25 -1.24
N GLY A 244 1.62 15.48 -1.59
CA GLY A 244 1.28 15.87 -2.97
C GLY A 244 2.31 15.41 -4.00
N SER A 245 1.83 14.73 -5.05
CA SER A 245 2.61 14.22 -6.20
C SER A 245 3.71 13.19 -5.88
N SER A 246 3.46 12.19 -5.02
CA SER A 246 4.46 11.17 -4.67
C SER A 246 4.39 9.85 -5.47
N PHE A 247 3.78 9.85 -6.66
CA PHE A 247 3.87 8.73 -7.60
C PHE A 247 4.33 9.23 -8.97
#